data_AF-A0A5N5QAD9-F1
#
_entry.id   AF-A0A5N5QAD9-F1
#
_cell.length_a   1.000
_cell.length_b   1.000
_cell.length_c   1.000
_cell.angle_alpha   90.00
_cell.angle_beta   90.00
_cell.angle_gamma   90.00
#
_symmetry.space_group_name_H-M   'P 1'
#
loop_
_entity.id
_entity.type
_entity.pdbx_description
1 polymer ?
#
loop_
_entity_poly.entity_id
_entity_poly.type
_entity_poly.pdbx_seq_one_letter_code
_entity_poly.pdbx_strand_id
1 'polypeptide(L)'
;MLSDEDIALNLKELQAWVSEIASGYEGSHLKSLGNTLKPLSGKPCDSEKCAKTFDYLTKDLSPESCGTARGCLAASDLYMDLAILYQDVPPENLDFVQEMIDKNADLWQKLLDHPFCLQMGQGTASLKGFRRYMVQNYLYLYGFFLYRCGLYSQMKDWHQIRREAVRRVGSSMSSVQAHRETCIRDADLNVSEKDMDSAEPEKATQEYLNLLKSVVDAGDQTDLHVVVMPCILLLPQIYHHIAKRLVEKFPRDPDLPSSPFYRLWIRSNAAWGNEDRHRNAVNKVLNNSAQSQDQQVVDRWNKLLRTGCLMEIGFFNLGLIE
;
A
#
# COMPACT_ATOMS: atom_id res chain seq x y z
N MET A 1 -28.50 -3.47 8.97
CA MET A 1 -28.67 -2.73 7.70
C MET A 1 -28.27 -1.31 8.02
N LEU A 2 -27.33 -0.75 7.26
CA LEU A 2 -26.89 0.65 7.41
C LEU A 2 -28.08 1.59 7.16
N SER A 3 -28.05 2.79 7.73
CA SER A 3 -29.05 3.81 7.39
C SER A 3 -28.78 4.37 5.98
N ASP A 4 -29.80 4.87 5.30
CA ASP A 4 -29.66 5.48 3.98
C ASP A 4 -28.74 6.74 3.99
N GLU A 5 -28.56 7.36 5.16
CA GLU A 5 -27.66 8.50 5.36
C GLU A 5 -26.19 8.08 5.38
N ASP A 6 -25.84 6.97 6.03
CA ASP A 6 -24.48 6.43 6.07
C ASP A 6 -24.01 6.01 4.66
N ILE A 7 -24.92 5.40 3.89
CA ILE A 7 -24.66 5.02 2.49
C ILE A 7 -24.41 6.25 1.62
N ALA A 8 -25.12 7.35 1.83
CA ALA A 8 -24.99 8.58 1.04
C ALA A 8 -23.70 9.35 1.34
N LEU A 9 -23.23 9.37 2.61
CA LEU A 9 -21.96 9.97 3.00
C LEU A 9 -20.78 9.22 2.37
N ASN A 10 -20.81 7.89 2.44
CA ASN A 10 -19.76 6.99 1.94
C ASN A 10 -19.55 7.10 0.41
N LEU A 11 -20.62 7.37 -0.35
CA LEU A 11 -20.52 7.59 -1.81
C LEU A 11 -19.93 8.94 -2.18
N LYS A 12 -20.19 9.98 -1.39
CA LYS A 12 -19.64 11.31 -1.63
C LYS A 12 -18.12 11.31 -1.46
N GLU A 13 -17.61 10.58 -0.47
CA GLU A 13 -16.17 10.40 -0.24
C GLU A 13 -15.51 9.51 -1.31
N LEU A 14 -16.16 8.41 -1.69
CA LEU A 14 -15.73 7.55 -2.80
C LEU A 14 -15.60 8.35 -4.12
N GLN A 15 -16.54 9.25 -4.39
CA GLN A 15 -16.56 10.06 -5.59
C GLN A 15 -15.44 11.11 -5.62
N ALA A 16 -15.19 11.79 -4.49
CA ALA A 16 -14.09 12.74 -4.36
C ALA A 16 -12.75 12.06 -4.67
N TRP A 17 -12.56 10.85 -4.14
CA TRP A 17 -11.36 10.05 -4.35
C TRP A 17 -11.16 9.55 -5.77
N VAL A 18 -12.21 8.99 -6.40
CA VAL A 18 -12.07 8.54 -7.79
C VAL A 18 -11.78 9.74 -8.70
N SER A 19 -12.35 10.91 -8.41
CA SER A 19 -12.07 12.13 -9.17
C SER A 19 -10.61 12.59 -9.00
N GLU A 20 -10.07 12.49 -7.78
CA GLU A 20 -8.68 12.83 -7.47
C GLU A 20 -7.68 11.87 -8.13
N ILE A 21 -7.90 10.55 -8.04
CA ILE A 21 -7.05 9.54 -8.69
C ILE A 21 -7.15 9.60 -10.21
N ALA A 22 -8.36 9.74 -10.77
CA ALA A 22 -8.56 9.84 -12.21
C ALA A 22 -7.93 11.11 -12.81
N SER A 23 -7.72 12.16 -11.98
CA SER A 23 -7.01 13.36 -12.42
C SER A 23 -5.49 13.19 -12.52
N GLY A 24 -4.92 12.24 -11.76
CA GLY A 24 -3.47 11.96 -11.72
C GLY A 24 -3.01 10.81 -12.65
N TYR A 25 -3.94 10.06 -13.24
CA TYR A 25 -3.66 8.88 -14.08
C TYR A 25 -4.19 9.06 -15.52
N GLU A 26 -3.34 8.83 -16.52
CA GLU A 26 -3.70 8.93 -17.94
C GLU A 26 -4.41 7.68 -18.51
N GLY A 27 -4.67 6.66 -17.69
CA GLY A 27 -5.31 5.40 -18.10
C GLY A 27 -6.80 5.56 -18.44
N SER A 28 -7.23 5.00 -19.57
CA SER A 28 -8.62 5.07 -20.08
C SER A 28 -9.67 4.50 -19.11
N HIS A 29 -9.32 3.50 -18.31
CA HIS A 29 -10.24 2.84 -17.37
C HIS A 29 -10.57 3.65 -16.13
N LEU A 30 -9.59 4.33 -15.51
CA LEU A 30 -9.85 5.19 -14.33
C LEU A 30 -10.66 6.43 -14.72
N LYS A 31 -10.45 6.94 -15.94
CA LYS A 31 -11.28 8.02 -16.52
C LYS A 31 -12.72 7.56 -16.78
N SER A 32 -12.90 6.32 -17.22
CA SER A 32 -14.21 5.67 -17.36
C SER A 32 -14.90 5.52 -15.99
N LEU A 33 -14.17 5.08 -14.96
CA LEU A 33 -14.68 4.95 -13.59
C LEU A 33 -15.19 6.29 -13.02
N GLY A 34 -14.43 7.38 -13.19
CA GLY A 34 -14.87 8.72 -12.78
C GLY A 34 -16.14 9.19 -13.50
N ASN A 35 -16.33 8.80 -14.77
CA ASN A 35 -17.55 9.09 -15.52
C ASN A 35 -18.73 8.20 -15.11
N THR A 36 -18.48 6.94 -14.72
CA THR A 36 -19.51 6.01 -14.21
C THR A 36 -20.00 6.40 -12.81
N LEU A 37 -19.15 7.01 -11.98
CA LEU A 37 -19.52 7.46 -10.63
C LEU A 37 -20.12 8.87 -10.59
N LYS A 38 -19.89 9.69 -11.63
CA LYS A 38 -20.46 11.04 -11.79
C LYS A 38 -22.00 11.14 -11.57
N PRO A 39 -22.84 10.19 -12.04
CA PRO A 39 -24.29 10.22 -11.85
C PRO A 39 -24.76 9.99 -10.41
N LEU A 40 -23.88 9.56 -9.50
CA LEU A 40 -24.17 9.36 -8.08
C LEU A 40 -24.01 10.67 -7.27
N SER A 41 -23.63 11.78 -7.91
CA SER A 41 -23.44 13.06 -7.23
C SER A 41 -24.75 13.62 -6.69
N GLY A 42 -24.85 13.78 -5.37
CA GLY A 42 -25.88 14.60 -4.73
C GLY A 42 -27.29 14.02 -4.73
N LYS A 43 -27.46 12.69 -4.89
CA LYS A 43 -28.74 12.01 -4.69
C LYS A 43 -28.61 10.91 -3.62
N PRO A 44 -29.62 10.69 -2.75
CA PRO A 44 -29.63 9.57 -1.82
C PRO A 44 -29.47 8.27 -2.61
N CYS A 45 -28.60 7.38 -2.15
CA CYS A 45 -28.36 6.12 -2.85
C CYS A 45 -29.54 5.18 -2.69
N ASP A 46 -30.08 4.72 -3.79
CA ASP A 46 -30.91 3.53 -3.81
C ASP A 46 -30.00 2.30 -3.63
N SER A 47 -30.33 1.45 -2.65
CA SER A 47 -29.65 0.18 -2.34
C SER A 47 -29.31 -0.66 -3.58
N GLU A 48 -30.15 -0.65 -4.62
CA GLU A 48 -29.93 -1.40 -5.85
C GLU A 48 -28.86 -0.76 -6.76
N LYS A 49 -28.77 0.58 -6.78
CA LYS A 49 -27.72 1.31 -7.50
C LYS A 49 -26.37 1.19 -6.80
N CYS A 50 -26.36 1.29 -5.47
CA CYS A 50 -25.17 1.03 -4.68
C CYS A 50 -24.65 -0.40 -4.89
N ALA A 51 -25.54 -1.40 -4.92
CA ALA A 51 -25.18 -2.77 -5.22
C ALA A 51 -24.61 -2.93 -6.64
N LYS A 52 -25.17 -2.25 -7.66
CA LYS A 52 -24.64 -2.28 -9.04
C LYS A 52 -23.32 -1.54 -9.19
N THR A 53 -23.11 -0.42 -8.50
CA THR A 53 -21.83 0.29 -8.46
C THR A 53 -20.77 -0.56 -7.77
N PHE A 54 -21.14 -1.25 -6.69
CA PHE A 54 -20.27 -2.20 -6.01
C PHE A 54 -19.96 -3.43 -6.88
N ASP A 55 -20.94 -3.97 -7.60
CA ASP A 55 -20.75 -5.07 -8.55
C ASP A 55 -19.83 -4.64 -9.72
N TYR A 56 -19.97 -3.40 -10.21
CA TYR A 56 -19.08 -2.79 -11.21
C TYR A 56 -17.66 -2.59 -10.68
N LEU A 57 -17.49 -2.07 -9.46
CA LEU A 57 -16.17 -1.97 -8.82
C LEU A 57 -15.54 -3.35 -8.71
N THR A 58 -16.27 -4.34 -8.18
CA THR A 58 -15.74 -5.70 -7.94
C THR A 58 -15.54 -6.56 -9.19
N LYS A 59 -16.23 -6.29 -10.31
CA LYS A 59 -16.07 -7.00 -11.59
C LYS A 59 -15.15 -6.30 -12.59
N ASP A 60 -15.25 -4.97 -12.72
CA ASP A 60 -14.61 -4.21 -13.80
C ASP A 60 -13.35 -3.43 -13.34
N LEU A 61 -13.10 -3.27 -12.04
CA LEU A 61 -11.73 -3.04 -11.52
C LEU A 61 -11.02 -4.39 -11.38
N SER A 62 -11.02 -5.19 -12.45
CA SER A 62 -10.09 -6.30 -12.53
C SER A 62 -8.67 -5.71 -12.47
N PRO A 63 -7.71 -6.35 -11.82
CA PRO A 63 -6.37 -5.80 -11.73
C PRO A 63 -5.69 -5.54 -13.09
N GLU A 64 -6.18 -6.17 -14.16
CA GLU A 64 -5.77 -5.92 -15.55
C GLU A 64 -6.10 -4.48 -16.01
N SER A 65 -7.09 -3.82 -15.39
CA SER A 65 -7.49 -2.44 -15.70
C SER A 65 -6.60 -1.36 -15.06
N CYS A 66 -5.79 -1.72 -14.06
CA CYS A 66 -4.97 -0.78 -13.27
C CYS A 66 -3.56 -0.54 -13.85
N GLY A 67 -3.10 -1.41 -14.75
CA GLY A 67 -1.89 -1.25 -15.58
C GLY A 67 -0.54 -1.14 -14.87
N THR A 68 -0.51 -1.00 -13.54
CA THR A 68 0.71 -0.86 -12.73
C THR A 68 0.55 -1.60 -11.40
N ALA A 69 1.67 -2.03 -10.80
CA ALA A 69 1.67 -2.71 -9.49
C ALA A 69 0.96 -1.87 -8.43
N ARG A 70 1.26 -0.57 -8.41
CA ARG A 70 0.67 0.37 -7.46
C ARG A 70 -0.79 0.70 -7.75
N GLY A 71 -1.22 0.69 -9.01
CA GLY A 71 -2.65 0.77 -9.34
C GLY A 71 -3.44 -0.44 -8.80
N CYS A 72 -2.85 -1.64 -8.88
CA CYS A 72 -3.46 -2.85 -8.31
C CYS A 72 -3.53 -2.80 -6.77
N LEU A 73 -2.51 -2.23 -6.11
CA LEU A 73 -2.51 -2.00 -4.67
C LEU A 73 -3.55 -0.95 -4.25
N ALA A 74 -3.62 0.19 -4.95
CA ALA A 74 -4.61 1.23 -4.68
C ALA A 74 -6.05 0.72 -4.87
N ALA A 75 -6.28 -0.20 -5.82
CA ALA A 75 -7.57 -0.89 -5.94
C ALA A 75 -7.85 -1.78 -4.72
N SER A 76 -6.84 -2.47 -4.16
CA SER A 76 -6.96 -3.21 -2.89
C SER A 76 -7.30 -2.31 -1.71
N ASP A 77 -6.72 -1.12 -1.65
CA ASP A 77 -6.91 -0.17 -0.55
C ASP A 77 -8.26 0.53 -0.63
N LEU A 78 -8.78 0.78 -1.84
CA LEU A 78 -10.19 1.16 -2.03
C LEU A 78 -11.15 0.15 -1.38
N TYR A 79 -10.80 -1.13 -1.40
CA TYR A 79 -11.61 -2.16 -0.75
C TYR A 79 -11.41 -2.23 0.75
N MET A 80 -10.22 -1.90 1.27
CA MET A 80 -10.02 -1.65 2.71
C MET A 80 -10.92 -0.52 3.17
N ASP A 81 -10.88 0.60 2.45
CA ASP A 81 -11.68 1.78 2.73
C ASP A 81 -13.17 1.45 2.66
N LEU A 82 -13.65 0.76 1.61
CA LEU A 82 -15.04 0.32 1.52
C LEU A 82 -15.43 -0.61 2.67
N ALA A 83 -14.61 -1.62 3.00
CA ALA A 83 -14.90 -2.55 4.10
C ALA A 83 -14.91 -1.87 5.48
N ILE A 84 -14.12 -0.81 5.64
CA ILE A 84 -14.07 0.03 6.83
C ILE A 84 -15.25 1.01 6.87
N LEU A 85 -15.66 1.57 5.73
CA LEU A 85 -16.87 2.39 5.57
C LEU A 85 -18.16 1.59 5.85
N TYR A 86 -18.15 0.27 5.67
CA TYR A 86 -19.25 -0.63 6.05
C TYR A 86 -19.42 -0.86 7.57
N GLN A 87 -18.51 -0.32 8.39
CA GLN A 87 -18.63 -0.34 9.85
C GLN A 87 -18.93 1.08 10.33
N ASP A 88 -20.18 1.42 10.61
CA ASP A 88 -20.59 2.71 11.21
C ASP A 88 -19.95 2.90 12.60
N VAL A 89 -18.71 3.40 12.65
CA VAL A 89 -18.03 3.72 13.91
C VAL A 89 -17.34 5.06 13.72
N PRO A 90 -17.75 6.11 14.47
CA PRO A 90 -17.09 7.41 14.42
C PRO A 90 -15.63 7.29 14.89
N PRO A 91 -14.72 8.14 14.40
CA PRO A 91 -13.34 8.14 14.85
C PRO A 91 -13.29 8.60 16.31
N GLU A 92 -13.19 7.67 17.28
CA GLU A 92 -12.97 8.05 18.67
C GLU A 92 -11.47 8.03 19.05
N ASN A 93 -11.05 9.20 19.55
CA ASN A 93 -10.04 9.59 20.54
C ASN A 93 -8.54 9.22 20.46
N LEU A 94 -8.05 8.14 19.82
CA LEU A 94 -6.60 7.83 19.84
C LEU A 94 -5.99 7.56 18.45
N ASP A 95 -4.99 8.36 18.10
CA ASP A 95 -4.15 8.20 16.89
C ASP A 95 -2.93 7.32 17.22
N PHE A 96 -3.17 6.02 17.38
CA PHE A 96 -2.12 5.03 17.64
C PHE A 96 -1.01 5.07 16.60
N VAL A 97 -1.35 5.29 15.32
CA VAL A 97 -0.37 5.38 14.24
C VAL A 97 0.58 6.56 14.47
N GLN A 98 0.06 7.76 14.73
CA GLN A 98 0.88 8.93 15.03
C GLN A 98 1.70 8.73 16.31
N GLU A 99 1.11 8.16 17.36
CA GLU A 99 1.82 7.88 18.61
C GLU A 99 3.01 6.93 18.39
N MET A 100 2.81 5.88 17.59
CA MET A 100 3.89 4.95 17.26
C MET A 100 4.97 5.61 16.38
N ILE A 101 4.60 6.50 15.46
CA ILE A 101 5.55 7.31 14.68
C ILE A 101 6.37 8.20 15.61
N ASP A 102 5.73 8.91 16.53
CA ASP A 102 6.39 9.82 17.48
C ASP A 102 7.36 9.06 18.40
N LYS A 103 6.95 7.89 18.91
CA LYS A 103 7.80 7.01 19.73
C LYS A 103 8.98 6.42 18.96
N ASN A 104 8.90 6.36 17.63
CA ASN A 104 9.95 5.83 16.74
C ASN A 104 10.52 6.90 15.81
N ALA A 105 10.45 8.17 16.20
CA ALA A 105 10.90 9.30 15.40
C ALA A 105 12.38 9.17 14.96
N ASP A 106 13.22 8.51 15.78
CA ASP A 106 14.63 8.26 15.47
C ASP A 106 14.82 7.39 14.21
N LEU A 107 13.99 6.37 14.02
CA LEU A 107 14.01 5.51 12.84
C LEU A 107 13.21 6.10 11.69
N TRP A 108 12.09 6.77 12.00
CA TRP A 108 11.29 7.47 11.01
C TRP A 108 12.12 8.51 10.26
N GLN A 109 12.89 9.33 10.98
CA GLN A 109 13.78 10.31 10.36
C GLN A 109 14.88 9.66 9.52
N LYS A 110 15.44 8.51 9.96
CA LYS A 110 16.42 7.75 9.18
C LYS A 110 15.85 7.20 7.87
N LEU A 111 14.58 6.80 7.85
CA LEU A 111 13.89 6.38 6.63
C LEU A 111 13.67 7.56 5.69
N LEU A 112 13.19 8.70 6.22
CA LEU A 112 12.96 9.92 5.43
C LEU A 112 14.24 10.47 4.78
N ASP A 113 15.37 10.35 5.48
CA ASP A 113 16.67 10.82 5.01
C ASP A 113 17.57 9.68 4.51
N HIS A 114 16.99 8.53 4.15
CA HIS A 114 17.76 7.37 3.74
C HIS A 114 18.64 7.70 2.52
N PRO A 115 19.95 7.40 2.54
CA PRO A 115 20.88 7.81 1.47
C PRO A 115 20.45 7.35 0.08
N PHE A 116 19.92 6.12 -0.04
CA PHE A 116 19.43 5.59 -1.31
C PHE A 116 18.28 6.44 -1.89
N CYS A 117 17.32 6.84 -1.05
CA CYS A 117 16.19 7.67 -1.47
C CYS A 117 16.65 9.08 -1.88
N LEU A 118 17.57 9.66 -1.13
CA LEU A 118 18.18 10.95 -1.48
C LEU A 118 18.93 10.88 -2.82
N GLN A 119 19.72 9.83 -3.05
CA GLN A 119 20.40 9.59 -4.32
C GLN A 119 19.41 9.42 -5.48
N MET A 120 18.26 8.75 -5.26
CA MET A 120 17.20 8.65 -6.27
C MET A 120 16.62 10.02 -6.63
N GLY A 121 16.36 10.88 -5.64
CA GLY A 121 15.86 12.24 -5.87
C GLY A 121 16.86 13.13 -6.59
N GLN A 122 18.15 13.00 -6.26
CA GLN A 122 19.25 13.71 -6.94
C GLN A 122 19.54 13.20 -8.35
N GLY A 123 19.03 12.02 -8.72
CA GLY A 123 19.39 11.34 -9.96
C GLY A 123 20.79 10.71 -9.94
N THR A 124 21.42 10.59 -8.77
CA THR A 124 22.80 10.08 -8.60
C THR A 124 22.84 8.62 -8.13
N ALA A 125 21.68 8.00 -7.86
CA ALA A 125 21.61 6.59 -7.48
C ALA A 125 22.21 5.70 -8.57
N SER A 126 22.85 4.60 -8.15
CA SER A 126 23.37 3.62 -9.10
C SER A 126 22.23 2.83 -9.73
N LEU A 127 22.21 2.74 -11.07
CA LEU A 127 21.22 1.94 -11.79
C LEU A 127 21.28 0.46 -11.41
N LYS A 128 22.48 -0.08 -11.16
CA LYS A 128 22.65 -1.46 -10.68
C LYS A 128 22.04 -1.66 -9.28
N GLY A 129 22.13 -0.66 -8.41
CA GLY A 129 21.62 -0.71 -7.04
C GLY A 129 20.10 -0.60 -7.05
N PHE A 130 19.59 0.34 -7.85
CA PHE A 130 18.16 0.46 -8.09
C PHE A 130 17.55 -0.81 -8.70
N ARG A 131 18.21 -1.42 -9.69
CA ARG A 131 17.81 -2.73 -10.24
C ARG A 131 17.74 -3.80 -9.16
N ARG A 132 18.79 -3.94 -8.33
CA ARG A 132 18.82 -4.89 -7.22
C ARG A 132 17.65 -4.66 -6.26
N TYR A 133 17.42 -3.41 -5.85
CA TYR A 133 16.28 -3.02 -5.02
C TYR A 133 14.93 -3.41 -5.67
N MET A 134 14.74 -3.15 -6.96
CA MET A 134 13.49 -3.47 -7.68
C MET A 134 13.22 -4.97 -7.75
N VAL A 135 14.25 -5.79 -8.00
CA VAL A 135 14.14 -7.26 -7.99
C VAL A 135 13.85 -7.79 -6.59
N GLN A 136 14.53 -7.27 -5.56
CA GLN A 136 14.26 -7.65 -4.18
C GLN A 136 12.85 -7.23 -3.73
N ASN A 137 12.32 -6.11 -4.23
CA ASN A 137 10.94 -5.69 -3.99
C ASN A 137 9.91 -6.63 -4.62
N TYR A 138 10.20 -7.21 -5.79
CA TYR A 138 9.36 -8.28 -6.35
C TYR A 138 9.28 -9.48 -5.39
N LEU A 139 10.43 -9.95 -4.89
CA LEU A 139 10.50 -11.10 -3.99
C LEU A 139 9.81 -10.84 -2.66
N TYR A 140 9.96 -9.62 -2.12
CA TYR A 140 9.22 -9.18 -0.94
C TYR A 140 7.70 -9.24 -1.17
N LEU A 141 7.21 -8.62 -2.25
CA LEU A 141 5.77 -8.58 -2.56
C LEU A 141 5.20 -9.99 -2.76
N TYR A 142 5.95 -10.86 -3.43
CA TYR A 142 5.55 -12.26 -3.64
C TYR A 142 5.49 -13.04 -2.31
N GLY A 143 6.53 -12.95 -1.49
CA GLY A 143 6.53 -13.61 -0.18
C GLY A 143 5.44 -13.07 0.75
N PHE A 144 5.23 -11.76 0.77
CA PHE A 144 4.13 -11.14 1.51
C PHE A 144 2.75 -11.64 1.06
N PHE A 145 2.54 -11.76 -0.25
CA PHE A 145 1.32 -12.35 -0.80
C PHE A 145 1.11 -13.79 -0.29
N LEU A 146 2.15 -14.62 -0.30
CA LEU A 146 2.07 -16.00 0.20
C LEU A 146 1.74 -16.06 1.70
N TYR A 147 2.40 -15.25 2.52
CA TYR A 147 2.16 -15.23 3.97
C TYR A 147 0.76 -14.73 4.31
N ARG A 148 0.25 -13.73 3.58
CA ARG A 148 -1.13 -13.26 3.70
C ARG A 148 -2.14 -14.36 3.34
N CYS A 149 -1.90 -15.13 2.28
CA CYS A 149 -2.73 -16.31 1.96
C CYS A 149 -2.67 -17.36 3.08
N GLY A 150 -1.49 -17.58 3.65
CA GLY A 150 -1.31 -18.44 4.83
C GLY A 150 -2.16 -17.98 6.01
N LEU A 151 -2.19 -16.69 6.31
CA LEU A 151 -3.06 -16.13 7.36
C LEU A 151 -4.54 -16.42 7.10
N TYR A 152 -5.04 -16.23 5.87
CA TYR A 152 -6.44 -16.55 5.54
C TYR A 152 -6.78 -18.01 5.80
N SER A 153 -5.84 -18.93 5.57
CA SER A 153 -6.05 -20.36 5.84
C SER A 153 -6.17 -20.70 7.33
N GLN A 154 -5.70 -19.84 8.23
CA GLN A 154 -5.75 -20.04 9.69
C GLN A 154 -6.98 -19.40 10.34
N MET A 155 -7.71 -18.55 9.60
CA MET A 155 -8.90 -17.88 10.13
C MET A 155 -10.03 -18.89 10.37
N LYS A 156 -10.87 -18.58 11.37
CA LYS A 156 -12.00 -19.45 11.76
C LYS A 156 -13.36 -18.90 11.32
N ASP A 157 -13.48 -17.58 11.16
CA ASP A 157 -14.73 -16.95 10.72
C ASP A 157 -14.82 -16.98 9.19
N TRP A 158 -15.71 -17.84 8.69
CA TRP A 158 -16.04 -17.95 7.26
C TRP A 158 -16.41 -16.62 6.61
N HIS A 159 -17.19 -15.77 7.30
CA HIS A 159 -17.61 -14.49 6.75
C HIS A 159 -16.44 -13.51 6.65
N GLN A 160 -15.52 -13.55 7.63
CA GLN A 160 -14.28 -12.78 7.56
C GLN A 160 -13.40 -13.28 6.41
N ILE A 161 -13.16 -14.59 6.30
CA ILE A 161 -12.38 -15.18 5.19
C ILE A 161 -12.96 -14.77 3.84
N ARG A 162 -14.27 -14.92 3.65
CA ARG A 162 -14.94 -14.56 2.39
C ARG A 162 -14.77 -13.07 2.06
N ARG A 163 -14.85 -12.18 3.05
CA ARG A 163 -14.66 -10.73 2.83
C ARG A 163 -13.22 -10.38 2.48
N GLU A 164 -12.26 -10.94 3.22
CA GLU A 164 -10.85 -10.59 3.10
C GLU A 164 -10.15 -11.31 1.95
N ALA A 165 -10.30 -12.62 1.83
CA ALA A 165 -9.55 -13.44 0.87
C ALA A 165 -9.98 -13.18 -0.57
N VAL A 166 -11.29 -13.13 -0.85
CA VAL A 166 -11.81 -13.01 -2.23
C VAL A 166 -11.32 -11.72 -2.91
N ARG A 167 -11.21 -10.62 -2.15
CA ARG A 167 -10.82 -9.31 -2.71
C ARG A 167 -9.32 -9.09 -2.68
N ARG A 168 -8.66 -9.42 -1.57
CA ARG A 168 -7.24 -9.08 -1.36
C ARG A 168 -6.28 -10.03 -2.07
N VAL A 169 -6.67 -11.28 -2.32
CA VAL A 169 -5.81 -12.25 -3.03
C VAL A 169 -5.62 -11.81 -4.48
N GLY A 170 -6.71 -11.46 -5.18
CA GLY A 170 -6.65 -11.02 -6.57
C GLY A 170 -5.82 -9.74 -6.76
N SER A 171 -6.09 -8.70 -5.97
CA SER A 171 -5.35 -7.44 -6.05
C SER A 171 -3.86 -7.59 -5.71
N SER A 172 -3.53 -8.38 -4.68
CA SER A 172 -2.14 -8.65 -4.29
C SER A 172 -1.40 -9.42 -5.38
N MET A 173 -2.02 -10.46 -5.95
CA MET A 173 -1.45 -11.27 -7.02
C MET A 173 -1.09 -10.41 -8.23
N SER A 174 -1.99 -9.51 -8.62
CA SER A 174 -1.75 -8.64 -9.77
C SER A 174 -0.79 -7.50 -9.49
N SER A 175 -0.71 -7.01 -8.25
CA SER A 175 0.39 -6.12 -7.84
C SER A 175 1.74 -6.79 -8.02
N VAL A 176 1.88 -8.04 -7.56
CA VAL A 176 3.10 -8.83 -7.73
C VAL A 176 3.42 -9.01 -9.21
N GLN A 177 2.43 -9.39 -10.02
CA GLN A 177 2.59 -9.56 -11.46
C GLN A 177 3.03 -8.27 -12.15
N ALA A 178 2.35 -7.15 -11.92
CA ALA A 178 2.68 -5.90 -12.56
C ALA A 178 4.05 -5.35 -12.13
N HIS A 179 4.50 -5.63 -10.90
CA HIS A 179 5.85 -5.26 -10.45
C HIS A 179 6.90 -6.13 -11.15
N ARG A 180 6.64 -7.44 -11.30
CA ARG A 180 7.48 -8.35 -12.11
C ARG A 180 7.59 -7.87 -13.56
N GLU A 181 6.47 -7.55 -14.19
CA GLU A 181 6.42 -7.03 -15.56
C GLU A 181 7.17 -5.71 -15.70
N THR A 182 7.07 -4.82 -14.70
CA THR A 182 7.85 -3.57 -14.67
C THR A 182 9.35 -3.85 -14.67
N CYS A 183 9.81 -4.83 -13.86
CA CYS A 183 11.23 -5.19 -13.81
C CYS A 183 11.76 -5.72 -15.14
N ILE A 184 10.95 -6.53 -15.85
CA ILE A 184 11.35 -7.19 -17.10
C ILE A 184 11.28 -6.24 -18.30
N ARG A 185 10.24 -5.41 -18.37
CA ARG A 185 9.93 -4.62 -19.58
C ARG A 185 10.61 -3.26 -19.59
N ASP A 186 11.01 -2.72 -18.44
CA ASP A 186 11.67 -1.41 -18.42
C ASP A 186 13.12 -1.52 -18.95
N ALA A 187 13.40 -0.73 -19.99
CA ALA A 187 14.68 -0.78 -20.70
C ALA A 187 15.87 -0.33 -19.85
N ASP A 188 15.67 0.56 -18.88
CA ASP A 188 16.74 1.01 -17.97
C ASP A 188 17.04 -0.09 -16.93
N LEU A 189 16.00 -0.79 -16.48
CA LEU A 189 16.17 -1.91 -15.56
C LEU A 189 16.87 -3.09 -16.21
N ASN A 190 16.64 -3.40 -17.49
CA ASN A 190 17.36 -4.45 -18.24
C ASN A 190 17.50 -5.78 -17.43
N VAL A 191 16.39 -6.25 -16.85
CA VAL A 191 16.33 -7.53 -16.14
C VAL A 191 15.71 -8.57 -17.06
N SER A 192 16.38 -9.70 -17.28
CA SER A 192 15.81 -10.76 -18.11
C SER A 192 14.77 -11.57 -17.33
N GLU A 193 13.87 -12.25 -18.03
CA GLU A 193 12.94 -13.19 -17.39
C GLU A 193 13.68 -14.28 -16.62
N LYS A 194 14.78 -14.78 -17.19
CA LYS A 194 15.64 -15.78 -16.55
C LYS A 194 16.25 -15.26 -15.24
N ASP A 195 16.71 -14.01 -15.21
CA ASP A 195 17.26 -13.40 -13.99
C ASP A 195 16.15 -13.20 -12.94
N MET A 196 14.94 -12.81 -13.35
CA MET A 196 13.79 -12.72 -12.44
C MET A 196 13.39 -14.08 -11.87
N ASP A 197 13.36 -15.13 -12.69
CA ASP A 197 12.93 -16.47 -12.27
C ASP A 197 13.95 -17.19 -11.40
N SER A 198 15.23 -16.81 -11.49
CA SER A 198 16.32 -17.34 -10.66
C SER A 198 16.73 -16.40 -9.51
N ALA A 199 16.03 -15.29 -9.33
CA ALA A 199 16.30 -14.35 -8.26
C ALA A 199 15.93 -14.95 -6.90
N GLU A 200 16.87 -14.90 -5.96
CA GLU A 200 16.67 -15.37 -4.59
C GLU A 200 16.63 -14.18 -3.60
N PRO A 201 15.88 -14.29 -2.49
CA PRO A 201 15.87 -13.26 -1.46
C PRO A 201 17.27 -13.05 -0.89
N GLU A 202 17.76 -11.83 -0.97
CA GLU A 202 18.98 -11.44 -0.30
C GLU A 202 18.75 -11.30 1.22
N LYS A 203 19.84 -11.24 2.00
CA LYS A 203 19.78 -11.25 3.47
C LYS A 203 18.71 -10.32 4.06
N ALA A 204 18.69 -9.04 3.63
CA ALA A 204 17.71 -8.07 4.14
C ALA A 204 16.26 -8.44 3.76
N THR A 205 16.03 -8.90 2.53
CA THR A 205 14.73 -9.39 2.07
C THR A 205 14.31 -10.63 2.85
N GLN A 206 15.22 -11.59 3.05
CA GLN A 206 14.95 -12.82 3.78
C GLN A 206 14.65 -12.55 5.25
N GLU A 207 15.37 -11.63 5.89
CA GLU A 207 15.09 -11.18 7.26
C GLU A 207 13.69 -10.58 7.36
N TYR A 208 13.28 -9.78 6.37
CA TYR A 208 11.93 -9.24 6.33
C TYR A 208 10.88 -10.35 6.14
N LEU A 209 11.09 -11.26 5.19
CA LEU A 209 10.18 -12.40 4.98
C LEU A 209 10.06 -13.27 6.24
N ASN A 210 11.15 -13.47 6.98
CA ASN A 210 11.13 -14.20 8.25
C ASN A 210 10.31 -13.47 9.33
N LEU A 211 10.41 -12.13 9.40
CA LEU A 211 9.56 -11.32 10.29
C LEU A 211 8.08 -11.50 9.94
N LEU A 212 7.73 -11.37 8.66
CA LEU A 212 6.35 -11.57 8.19
C LEU A 212 5.82 -12.97 8.53
N LYS A 213 6.63 -13.99 8.29
CA LYS A 213 6.30 -15.37 8.65
C LYS A 213 6.03 -15.50 10.15
N SER A 214 6.92 -14.97 10.99
CA SER A 214 6.78 -15.08 12.45
C SER A 214 5.50 -14.45 12.97
N VAL A 215 5.07 -13.35 12.36
CA VAL A 215 3.83 -12.65 12.71
C VAL A 215 2.61 -13.44 12.22
N VAL A 216 2.67 -14.02 11.01
CA VAL A 216 1.60 -14.89 10.51
C VAL A 216 1.46 -16.18 11.32
N ASP A 217 2.58 -16.79 11.75
CA ASP A 217 2.58 -17.99 12.59
C ASP A 217 1.99 -17.71 13.98
N ALA A 218 2.10 -16.47 14.49
CA ALA A 218 1.49 -16.05 15.75
C ALA A 218 -0.05 -15.93 15.66
N GLY A 219 -0.62 -15.86 14.45
CA GLY A 219 -2.06 -15.95 14.21
C GLY A 219 -2.89 -14.70 14.53
N ASP A 220 -2.26 -13.58 14.92
CA ASP A 220 -2.94 -12.33 15.20
C ASP A 220 -2.96 -11.42 13.95
N GLN A 221 -4.15 -11.19 13.39
CA GLN A 221 -4.30 -10.32 12.22
C GLN A 221 -3.85 -8.89 12.51
N THR A 222 -4.05 -8.42 13.74
CA THR A 222 -3.69 -7.06 14.14
C THR A 222 -2.18 -6.88 14.07
N ASP A 223 -1.42 -7.89 14.48
CA ASP A 223 0.04 -7.86 14.41
C ASP A 223 0.55 -7.85 12.97
N LEU A 224 -0.11 -8.57 12.05
CA LEU A 224 0.25 -8.48 10.63
C LEU A 224 0.01 -7.07 10.11
N HIS A 225 -1.12 -6.45 10.46
CA HIS A 225 -1.40 -5.08 10.06
C HIS A 225 -0.31 -4.14 10.62
N VAL A 226 0.07 -4.30 11.88
CA VAL A 226 1.09 -3.47 12.53
C VAL A 226 2.48 -3.68 11.94
N VAL A 227 2.92 -4.93 11.70
CA VAL A 227 4.29 -5.21 11.22
C VAL A 227 4.51 -4.78 9.77
N VAL A 228 3.45 -4.80 8.94
CA VAL A 228 3.53 -4.35 7.53
C VAL A 228 3.20 -2.88 7.36
N MET A 229 2.94 -2.16 8.47
CA MET A 229 2.72 -0.72 8.44
C MET A 229 3.82 -0.01 7.64
N PRO A 230 5.13 -0.17 7.92
CA PRO A 230 6.17 0.57 7.22
C PRO A 230 6.30 0.26 5.73
N CYS A 231 5.83 -0.91 5.27
CA CYS A 231 6.25 -1.43 3.98
C CYS A 231 5.43 -0.99 2.78
N ILE A 232 4.14 -1.31 2.68
CA ILE A 232 3.41 -0.87 1.47
C ILE A 232 1.89 -0.94 1.50
N LEU A 233 1.24 -1.17 2.63
CA LEU A 233 -0.23 -1.29 2.60
C LEU A 233 -0.97 -0.64 3.77
N LEU A 234 -0.27 -0.09 4.75
CA LEU A 234 -0.93 0.47 5.94
C LEU A 234 -0.34 1.81 6.37
N LEU A 235 0.94 2.10 6.07
CA LEU A 235 1.46 3.46 6.00
C LEU A 235 1.98 3.78 4.58
N PRO A 236 1.10 4.12 3.62
CA PRO A 236 1.42 5.02 2.51
C PRO A 236 2.38 6.13 2.83
N GLN A 237 2.32 6.59 4.08
CA GLN A 237 3.03 7.76 4.55
C GLN A 237 4.52 7.66 4.30
N ILE A 238 5.26 6.59 4.64
CA ILE A 238 6.72 6.71 4.53
C ILE A 238 7.18 6.82 3.07
N TYR A 239 6.65 5.98 2.18
CA TYR A 239 6.99 6.02 0.75
C TYR A 239 6.48 7.29 0.07
N HIS A 240 5.26 7.73 0.38
CA HIS A 240 4.70 9.00 -0.11
C HIS A 240 5.47 10.20 0.44
N HIS A 241 5.69 10.29 1.75
CA HIS A 241 6.44 11.37 2.41
C HIS A 241 7.85 11.46 1.85
N ILE A 242 8.55 10.33 1.68
CA ILE A 242 9.86 10.32 1.02
C ILE A 242 9.70 10.91 -0.38
N ALA A 243 8.82 10.37 -1.21
CA ALA A 243 8.70 10.81 -2.59
C ALA A 243 8.26 12.27 -2.74
N LYS A 244 7.32 12.74 -1.93
CA LYS A 244 6.87 14.13 -1.87
C LYS A 244 8.00 15.07 -1.47
N ARG A 245 8.74 14.74 -0.40
CA ARG A 245 9.95 15.47 0.00
C ARG A 245 10.99 15.49 -1.12
N LEU A 246 11.18 14.40 -1.85
CA LEU A 246 12.12 14.36 -2.98
C LEU A 246 11.67 15.25 -4.14
N VAL A 247 10.37 15.28 -4.47
CA VAL A 247 9.81 16.18 -5.51
C VAL A 247 10.00 17.65 -5.12
N GLU A 248 9.76 18.00 -3.85
CA GLU A 248 9.91 19.35 -3.33
C GLU A 248 11.39 19.77 -3.26
N LYS A 249 12.27 18.87 -2.80
CA LYS A 249 13.70 19.14 -2.58
C LYS A 249 14.52 19.12 -3.87
N PHE A 250 14.11 18.33 -4.85
CA PHE A 250 14.78 18.20 -6.14
C PHE A 250 13.78 18.46 -7.28
N PRO A 251 13.39 19.72 -7.50
CA PRO A 251 12.50 20.09 -8.59
C PRO A 251 13.10 19.67 -9.92
N ARG A 252 12.26 19.15 -10.82
CA ARG A 252 12.73 18.66 -12.11
C ARG A 252 12.45 19.63 -13.24
N ASP A 253 13.36 19.64 -14.20
CA ASP A 253 13.15 20.22 -15.51
C ASP A 253 12.22 19.30 -16.33
N PRO A 254 11.03 19.77 -16.77
CA PRO A 254 10.12 18.97 -17.59
C PRO A 254 10.67 18.66 -18.98
N ASP A 255 11.68 19.39 -19.46
CA ASP A 255 12.26 19.24 -20.80
C ASP A 255 13.34 18.14 -20.83
N LEU A 256 13.78 17.62 -19.68
CA LEU A 256 14.77 16.54 -19.59
C LEU A 256 14.12 15.15 -19.50
N PRO A 257 14.73 14.11 -20.11
CA PRO A 257 14.28 12.74 -19.96
C PRO A 257 14.18 12.33 -18.49
N SER A 258 13.04 11.75 -18.12
CA SER A 258 12.83 11.33 -16.74
C SER A 258 13.76 10.18 -16.37
N SER A 259 14.57 10.35 -15.32
CA SER A 259 15.34 9.25 -14.74
C SER A 259 14.42 8.05 -14.41
N PRO A 260 14.95 6.81 -14.50
CA PRO A 260 14.20 5.62 -14.12
C PRO A 260 13.74 5.68 -12.66
N PHE A 261 14.56 6.26 -11.76
CA PHE A 261 14.21 6.45 -10.34
C PHE A 261 12.94 7.28 -10.19
N TYR A 262 12.84 8.39 -10.93
CA TYR A 262 11.65 9.22 -10.85
C TYR A 262 10.44 8.55 -11.47
N ARG A 263 10.59 8.01 -12.69
CA ARG A 263 9.49 7.43 -13.46
C ARG A 263 8.90 6.21 -12.76
N LEU A 264 9.74 5.33 -12.23
CA LEU A 264 9.34 4.04 -11.69
C LEU A 264 9.02 4.08 -10.20
N TRP A 265 9.60 5.03 -9.45
CA TRP A 265 9.48 5.05 -7.99
C TRP A 265 8.93 6.35 -7.42
N ILE A 266 9.56 7.51 -7.71
CA ILE A 266 9.21 8.79 -7.06
C ILE A 266 7.83 9.29 -7.50
N ARG A 267 7.57 9.39 -8.81
CA ARG A 267 6.31 9.93 -9.36
C ARG A 267 5.10 9.21 -8.79
N SER A 268 5.12 7.88 -8.85
CA SER A 268 4.00 7.04 -8.43
C SER A 268 3.82 7.01 -6.91
N ASN A 269 4.87 7.24 -6.11
CA ASN A 269 4.75 7.36 -4.65
C ASN A 269 4.24 8.76 -4.26
N ALA A 270 4.75 9.82 -4.91
CA ALA A 270 4.37 11.20 -4.63
C ALA A 270 2.93 11.53 -5.06
N ALA A 271 2.41 10.87 -6.11
CA ALA A 271 1.04 11.05 -6.56
C ALA A 271 -0.02 10.48 -5.60
N TRP A 272 0.39 9.71 -4.58
CA TRP A 272 -0.54 8.99 -3.73
C TRP A 272 -0.99 9.79 -2.49
N GLY A 273 -1.87 10.77 -2.67
CA GLY A 273 -2.29 11.75 -1.64
C GLY A 273 -3.36 11.29 -0.62
N ASN A 274 -3.40 10.03 -0.19
CA ASN A 274 -4.47 9.51 0.68
C ASN A 274 -4.02 9.18 2.12
N GLU A 275 -3.07 9.93 2.65
CA GLU A 275 -2.37 9.61 3.91
C GLU A 275 -3.29 9.56 5.13
N ASP A 276 -4.18 10.55 5.25
CA ASP A 276 -5.16 10.62 6.33
C ASP A 276 -6.10 9.43 6.30
N ARG A 277 -6.49 8.96 5.11
CA ARG A 277 -7.42 7.83 4.97
C ARG A 277 -6.85 6.52 5.46
N HIS A 278 -5.62 6.20 5.07
CA HIS A 278 -4.98 4.97 5.52
C HIS A 278 -4.60 5.04 6.99
N ARG A 279 -4.17 6.21 7.48
CA ARG A 279 -3.96 6.44 8.92
C ARG A 279 -5.24 6.14 9.69
N ASN A 280 -6.36 6.69 9.23
CA ASN A 280 -7.67 6.49 9.84
C ASN A 280 -8.13 5.02 9.74
N ALA A 281 -7.90 4.35 8.61
CA ALA A 281 -8.21 2.94 8.42
C ALA A 281 -7.47 2.04 9.41
N VAL A 282 -6.16 2.26 9.58
CA VAL A 282 -5.33 1.53 10.54
C VAL A 282 -5.75 1.86 11.97
N ASN A 283 -5.89 3.14 12.31
CA ASN A 283 -6.36 3.55 13.62
C ASN A 283 -7.72 2.95 13.95
N LYS A 284 -8.61 2.80 12.98
CA LYS A 284 -9.90 2.13 13.20
C LYS A 284 -9.75 0.65 13.51
N VAL A 285 -8.89 -0.07 12.79
CA VAL A 285 -8.57 -1.48 13.11
C VAL A 285 -7.98 -1.59 14.52
N LEU A 286 -7.05 -0.69 14.88
CA LEU A 286 -6.40 -0.69 16.19
C LEU A 286 -7.37 -0.35 17.31
N ASN A 287 -8.17 0.71 17.17
CA ASN A 287 -9.19 1.13 18.15
C ASN A 287 -10.26 0.04 18.36
N ASN A 288 -10.68 -0.64 17.29
CA ASN A 288 -11.68 -1.72 17.35
C ASN A 288 -11.11 -3.06 17.83
N SER A 289 -9.81 -3.19 17.99
CA SER A 289 -9.22 -4.38 18.61
C SER A 289 -9.66 -4.43 20.08
N ALA A 290 -10.17 -5.58 20.53
CA ALA A 290 -10.52 -5.80 21.93
C ALA A 290 -9.34 -5.60 22.90
N GLN A 291 -8.12 -5.54 22.34
CA GLN A 291 -6.86 -5.36 23.06
C GLN A 291 -6.36 -3.91 23.07
N SER A 292 -7.08 -2.95 22.47
CA SER A 292 -6.64 -1.56 22.33
C SER A 292 -6.45 -0.82 23.66
N GLN A 293 -7.11 -1.29 24.72
CA GLN A 293 -6.99 -0.77 26.08
C GLN A 293 -5.86 -1.45 26.89
N ASP A 294 -5.23 -2.50 26.34
CA ASP A 294 -4.13 -3.20 27.00
C ASP A 294 -2.78 -2.56 26.64
N GLN A 295 -2.15 -1.91 27.63
CA GLN A 295 -0.86 -1.25 27.46
C GLN A 295 0.24 -2.22 26.99
N GLN A 296 0.19 -3.50 27.38
CA GLN A 296 1.18 -4.48 26.91
C GLN A 296 1.06 -4.73 25.41
N VAL A 297 -0.16 -4.69 24.88
CA VAL A 297 -0.43 -4.86 23.44
C VAL A 297 -0.02 -3.61 22.67
N VAL A 298 -0.32 -2.42 23.18
CA VAL A 298 0.16 -1.15 22.59
C VAL A 298 1.69 -1.08 22.58
N ASP A 299 2.36 -1.52 23.65
CA ASP A 299 3.82 -1.59 23.71
C ASP A 299 4.38 -2.62 22.72
N ARG A 300 3.68 -3.74 22.51
CA ARG A 300 4.02 -4.73 21.48
C ARG A 300 3.89 -4.14 20.08
N TRP A 301 2.83 -3.37 19.80
CA TRP A 301 2.65 -2.72 18.50
C TRP A 301 3.77 -1.72 18.20
N ASN A 302 4.15 -0.93 19.20
CA ASN A 302 5.29 -0.02 19.11
C ASN A 302 6.59 -0.76 18.75
N LYS A 303 6.86 -1.92 19.38
CA LYS A 303 8.04 -2.75 19.07
C LYS A 303 7.98 -3.35 17.67
N LEU A 304 6.80 -3.77 17.22
CA LEU A 304 6.58 -4.28 15.88
C LEU A 304 6.83 -3.19 14.83
N LEU A 305 6.30 -1.96 15.02
CA LEU A 305 6.59 -0.84 14.13
C LEU A 305 8.08 -0.55 14.08
N ARG A 306 8.74 -0.47 15.25
CA ARG A 306 10.19 -0.26 15.33
C ARG A 306 10.97 -1.30 14.52
N THR A 307 10.58 -2.57 14.65
CA THR A 307 11.20 -3.68 13.92
C THR A 307 10.97 -3.56 12.42
N GLY A 308 9.75 -3.22 12.00
CA GLY A 308 9.43 -2.95 10.60
C GLY A 308 10.26 -1.80 10.02
N CYS A 309 10.44 -0.69 10.77
CA CYS A 309 11.31 0.41 10.33
C CYS A 309 12.76 -0.04 10.15
N LEU A 310 13.29 -0.90 11.02
CA LEU A 310 14.63 -1.47 10.86
C LEU A 310 14.74 -2.36 9.62
N MET A 311 13.72 -3.16 9.33
CA MET A 311 13.66 -3.97 8.10
C MET A 311 13.66 -3.08 6.86
N GLU A 312 12.86 -2.01 6.84
CA GLU A 312 12.83 -1.04 5.73
C GLU A 312 14.17 -0.34 5.51
N ILE A 313 14.87 0.07 6.57
CA ILE A 313 16.23 0.62 6.46
C ILE A 313 17.16 -0.41 5.83
N GLY A 314 17.13 -1.66 6.32
CA GLY A 314 17.90 -2.77 5.74
C GLY A 314 17.55 -3.02 4.27
N PHE A 315 16.28 -2.86 3.92
CA PHE A 315 15.76 -3.06 2.58
C PHE A 315 16.24 -1.96 1.62
N PHE A 316 16.19 -0.68 2.03
CA PHE A 316 16.74 0.41 1.22
C PHE A 316 18.27 0.33 1.07
N ASN A 317 18.98 -0.27 2.02
CA ASN A 317 20.43 -0.51 1.89
C ASN A 317 20.76 -1.45 0.71
N LEU A 318 19.83 -2.30 0.24
CA LEU A 318 20.04 -3.12 -0.96
C LEU A 318 20.30 -2.25 -2.21
N GLY A 319 19.73 -1.04 -2.21
CA GLY A 319 19.88 -0.06 -3.28
C GLY A 319 21.19 0.73 -3.23
N LEU A 320 21.88 0.73 -2.09
CA LEU A 320 23.23 1.27 -1.95
C LEU A 320 24.21 0.21 -2.46
N ILE A 321 24.96 0.55 -3.50
CA ILE A 321 26.12 -0.27 -3.89
C ILE A 321 27.33 0.30 -3.15
N GLU A 322 28.14 -0.60 -2.58
CA GLU A 322 29.51 -0.30 -2.16
C GLU A 322 30.43 -0.01 -3.36
#